data_AF-A0A925HZA0-F1
#
_entry.id   AF-A0A925HZA0-F1
#
_cell.length_a   1.000
_cell.length_b   1.000
_cell.length_c   1.000
_cell.angle_alpha   90.00
_cell.angle_beta   90.00
_cell.angle_gamma   90.00
#
_symmetry.space_group_name_H-M   'P 1'
#
loop_
_entity.id
_entity.type
_entity.pdbx_description
1 polymer ?
#
loop_
_entity_poly.entity_id
_entity_poly.type
_entity_poly.pdbx_seq_one_letter_code
_entity_poly.pdbx_strand_id
1 'polypeptide(L)'
;MNRNHVGCLALFVFIVGCGTGRNTSDYVPKQDQAKGALILALDAWKNGQQPDPAGELPSGQTVKAVDMDWSGGQKLTSYEIVQEIPAEETGPRKIVVKLTYSAGGSVEATYFVVGIDPIQVFRDKDYERYFESSK
;
A
#
# COMPACT_ATOMS: atom_id res chain seq x y z
N MET A 1 24.43 67.41 -14.19
CA MET A 1 25.57 66.46 -14.18
C MET A 1 26.00 66.29 -12.73
N ASN A 2 26.07 65.14 -12.05
CA ASN A 2 25.82 63.72 -12.33
C ASN A 2 25.36 63.10 -11.00
N ARG A 3 24.43 62.13 -11.04
CA ARG A 3 23.85 61.46 -9.87
C ARG A 3 24.44 60.04 -9.79
N ASN A 4 25.32 59.77 -8.82
CA ASN A 4 25.97 58.47 -8.61
C ASN A 4 25.85 58.02 -7.14
N HIS A 5 26.09 56.71 -6.93
CA HIS A 5 25.89 55.85 -5.74
C HIS A 5 24.49 55.21 -5.73
N VAL A 6 24.24 54.06 -6.37
CA VAL A 6 24.79 52.69 -6.09
C VAL A 6 24.81 52.48 -4.57
N GLY A 7 23.88 51.79 -3.93
CA GLY A 7 23.26 50.53 -4.28
C GLY A 7 23.70 49.49 -3.25
N CYS A 8 22.87 49.20 -2.25
CA CYS A 8 23.03 48.00 -1.43
C CYS A 8 21.65 47.56 -0.93
N LEU A 9 20.93 46.87 -1.81
CA LEU A 9 19.71 46.16 -1.48
C LEU A 9 20.11 44.89 -0.71
N ALA A 10 19.96 44.92 0.60
CA ALA A 10 20.08 43.73 1.44
C ALA A 10 18.86 42.84 1.19
N LEU A 11 19.03 41.78 0.39
CA LEU A 11 18.02 40.74 0.21
C LEU A 11 18.45 39.47 0.94
N PHE A 12 18.03 39.36 2.20
CA PHE A 12 17.99 38.10 2.94
C PHE A 12 16.82 37.28 2.41
N VAL A 13 17.06 36.21 1.64
CA VAL A 13 16.05 35.18 1.40
C VAL A 13 16.66 33.80 1.58
N PHE A 14 16.29 33.24 2.73
CA PHE A 14 16.22 31.84 3.16
C PHE A 14 16.81 30.76 2.24
N ILE A 15 17.86 30.17 2.78
CA ILE A 15 18.46 28.87 2.51
C ILE A 15 17.38 27.76 2.48
N VAL A 16 17.16 27.22 1.29
CA VAL A 16 17.05 25.78 0.94
C VAL A 16 16.30 24.89 1.95
N GLY A 17 14.99 24.74 1.73
CA GLY A 17 14.25 23.58 2.19
C GLY A 17 14.61 22.33 1.37
N CYS A 18 15.77 21.71 1.64
CA CYS A 18 16.04 20.35 1.20
C CYS A 18 15.37 19.38 2.18
N GLY A 19 14.05 19.24 2.07
CA GLY A 19 13.41 18.04 2.58
C GLY A 19 13.88 16.88 1.71
N THR A 20 14.59 15.91 2.28
CA THR A 20 14.77 14.60 1.68
C THR A 20 13.38 13.98 1.49
N GLY A 21 12.79 14.20 0.32
CA GLY A 21 11.53 13.58 -0.06
C GLY A 21 11.67 12.06 -0.05
N ARG A 22 10.65 11.36 0.44
CA ARG A 22 10.61 9.90 0.38
C ARG A 22 10.62 9.44 -1.07
N ASN A 23 11.42 8.42 -1.35
CA ASN A 23 11.40 7.75 -2.64
C ASN A 23 10.24 6.74 -2.68
N THR A 24 9.82 6.33 -3.88
CA THR A 24 8.76 5.31 -4.04
C THR A 24 9.10 3.99 -3.35
N SER A 25 10.38 3.60 -3.34
CA SER A 25 10.90 2.44 -2.63
C SER A 25 10.66 2.48 -1.12
N ASP A 26 10.53 3.67 -0.52
CA ASP A 26 10.31 3.81 0.93
C ASP A 26 8.92 3.34 1.34
N TYR A 27 7.99 3.21 0.38
CA TYR A 27 6.64 2.71 0.58
C TYR A 27 6.50 1.23 0.26
N VAL A 28 7.60 0.50 0.02
CA VAL A 28 7.58 -0.94 -0.23
C VAL A 28 7.92 -1.68 1.07
N PRO A 29 6.96 -2.38 1.71
CA PRO A 29 7.23 -3.13 2.93
C PRO A 29 8.29 -4.22 2.72
N LYS A 30 8.94 -4.63 3.81
CA LYS A 30 9.78 -5.84 3.81
C LYS A 30 8.93 -7.07 3.49
N GLN A 31 9.55 -8.12 2.94
CA GLN A 31 8.84 -9.33 2.53
C GLN A 31 7.98 -9.92 3.65
N ASP A 32 8.55 -10.13 4.84
CA ASP A 32 7.81 -10.70 5.98
C ASP A 32 6.67 -9.80 6.45
N GLN A 33 6.86 -8.46 6.41
CA GLN A 33 5.80 -7.50 6.75
C GLN A 33 4.66 -7.54 5.74
N ALA A 34 4.98 -7.65 4.44
CA ALA A 34 3.97 -7.74 3.39
C ALA A 34 3.15 -9.04 3.51
N LYS A 35 3.84 -10.17 3.73
CA LYS A 35 3.18 -11.46 3.95
C LYS A 35 2.32 -11.43 5.22
N GLY A 36 2.84 -10.90 6.32
CA GLY A 36 2.12 -10.78 7.58
C GLY A 36 0.87 -9.91 7.45
N ALA A 37 0.97 -8.77 6.75
CA ALA A 37 -0.16 -7.88 6.51
C ALA A 37 -1.25 -8.56 5.66
N LEU A 38 -0.85 -9.30 4.62
CA LEU A 38 -1.80 -10.06 3.80
C LEU A 38 -2.51 -11.16 4.61
N ILE A 39 -1.77 -11.94 5.38
CA ILE A 39 -2.36 -12.99 6.25
C ILE A 39 -3.36 -12.37 7.23
N LEU A 40 -2.97 -11.27 7.88
CA LEU A 40 -3.84 -10.57 8.82
C LEU A 40 -5.13 -10.08 8.15
N ALA A 41 -5.02 -9.49 6.95
CA ALA A 41 -6.17 -9.07 6.17
C ALA A 41 -7.09 -10.24 5.77
N LEU A 42 -6.54 -11.35 5.28
CA LEU A 42 -7.33 -12.50 4.85
C LEU A 42 -7.97 -13.26 6.02
N ASP A 43 -7.29 -13.34 7.16
CA ASP A 43 -7.86 -13.88 8.39
C ASP A 43 -9.01 -13.01 8.90
N ALA A 44 -8.83 -11.68 8.90
CA ALA A 44 -9.90 -10.74 9.24
C ALA A 44 -11.12 -10.91 8.32
N TRP A 45 -10.90 -11.06 7.01
CA TRP A 45 -11.99 -11.31 6.06
C TRP A 45 -12.70 -12.64 6.33
N LYS A 46 -11.94 -13.72 6.49
CA LYS A 46 -12.47 -15.06 6.81
C LYS A 46 -13.28 -15.06 8.10
N ASN A 47 -12.86 -14.27 9.09
CA ASN A 47 -13.55 -14.12 10.37
C ASN A 47 -14.71 -13.11 10.34
N GLY A 48 -15.04 -12.55 9.17
CA GLY A 48 -16.18 -11.64 9.00
C GLY A 48 -15.96 -10.24 9.56
N GLN A 49 -14.71 -9.82 9.75
CA GLN A 49 -14.34 -8.49 10.24
C GLN A 49 -14.42 -7.44 9.13
N GLN A 50 -14.14 -6.18 9.48
CA GLN A 50 -14.09 -5.05 8.54
C GLN A 50 -12.72 -4.96 7.86
N PRO A 51 -12.64 -4.44 6.62
CA PRO A 51 -11.38 -4.30 5.89
C PRO A 51 -10.51 -3.11 6.35
N ASP A 52 -11.09 -2.13 7.07
CA ASP A 52 -10.39 -0.91 7.50
C ASP A 52 -10.80 -0.52 8.94
N PRO A 53 -9.96 -0.77 9.95
CA PRO A 53 -8.73 -1.56 9.88
C PRO A 53 -9.03 -3.07 9.82
N ALA A 54 -8.18 -3.81 9.12
CA ALA A 54 -8.18 -5.28 9.14
C ALA A 54 -7.37 -5.85 10.32
N GLY A 55 -6.48 -5.04 10.92
CA GLY A 55 -5.72 -5.41 12.12
C GLY A 55 -4.47 -4.54 12.30
N GLU A 56 -3.59 -4.96 13.20
CA GLU A 56 -2.30 -4.32 13.48
C GLU A 56 -1.18 -5.38 13.48
N LEU A 57 -0.04 -5.07 12.85
CA LEU A 57 1.14 -5.93 12.90
C LEU A 57 1.82 -5.86 14.28
N PRO A 58 2.65 -6.85 14.67
CA PRO A 58 3.43 -6.79 15.91
C PRO A 58 4.36 -5.56 16.01
N SER A 59 4.70 -4.95 14.88
CA SER A 59 5.49 -3.72 14.80
C SER A 59 4.67 -2.44 15.02
N GLY A 60 3.37 -2.54 15.27
CA GLY A 60 2.48 -1.41 15.57
C GLY A 60 1.81 -0.75 14.35
N GLN A 61 2.10 -1.23 13.14
CA GLN A 61 1.55 -0.64 11.91
C GLN A 61 0.16 -1.18 11.63
N THR A 62 -0.78 -0.28 11.31
CA THR A 62 -2.16 -0.65 10.96
C THR A 62 -2.20 -1.31 9.59
N VAL A 63 -3.02 -2.35 9.43
CA VAL A 63 -3.28 -3.00 8.15
C VAL A 63 -4.66 -2.62 7.66
N LYS A 64 -4.72 -2.16 6.41
CA LYS A 64 -5.95 -1.87 5.68
C LYS A 64 -6.04 -2.75 4.45
N ALA A 65 -7.15 -3.45 4.29
CA ALA A 65 -7.48 -4.14 3.06
C ALA A 65 -8.26 -3.23 2.12
N VAL A 66 -7.87 -3.22 0.85
CA VAL A 66 -8.58 -2.56 -0.24
C VAL A 66 -9.04 -3.65 -1.20
N ASP A 67 -10.19 -4.22 -0.87
CA ASP A 67 -10.84 -5.29 -1.62
C ASP A 67 -12.34 -4.98 -1.73
N MET A 68 -12.80 -4.69 -2.96
CA MET A 68 -14.19 -4.33 -3.21
C MET A 68 -15.15 -5.52 -3.06
N ASP A 69 -14.71 -6.76 -3.24
CA ASP A 69 -15.57 -7.93 -3.00
C ASP A 69 -15.83 -8.09 -1.52
N TRP A 70 -14.78 -7.97 -0.69
CA TRP A 70 -14.94 -7.99 0.76
C TRP A 70 -15.85 -6.85 1.22
N SER A 71 -15.57 -5.62 0.79
CA SER A 71 -16.39 -4.44 1.15
C SER A 71 -17.84 -4.57 0.66
N GLY A 72 -18.06 -5.28 -0.46
CA GLY A 72 -19.37 -5.62 -1.03
C GLY A 72 -20.09 -6.76 -0.32
N GLY A 73 -19.52 -7.34 0.74
CA GLY A 73 -20.15 -8.36 1.57
C GLY A 73 -19.85 -9.80 1.18
N GLN A 74 -19.01 -10.04 0.17
CA GLN A 74 -18.53 -11.38 -0.16
C GLN A 74 -17.88 -12.01 1.08
N LYS A 75 -18.13 -13.30 1.31
CA LYS A 75 -17.58 -14.03 2.46
C LYS A 75 -16.52 -15.03 2.01
N LEU A 76 -15.39 -15.00 2.70
CA LEU A 76 -14.26 -15.90 2.50
C LEU A 76 -14.36 -17.07 3.47
N THR A 77 -14.22 -18.29 2.97
CA THR A 77 -14.22 -19.52 3.77
C THR A 77 -12.79 -19.97 4.07
N SER A 78 -11.93 -19.91 3.06
CA SER A 78 -10.52 -20.29 3.16
C SER A 78 -9.69 -19.58 2.11
N TYR A 79 -8.38 -19.55 2.34
CA TYR A 79 -7.41 -19.07 1.37
C TYR A 79 -6.14 -19.92 1.44
N GLU A 80 -5.36 -19.87 0.36
CA GLU A 80 -4.06 -20.51 0.24
C GLU A 80 -3.10 -19.53 -0.43
N ILE A 81 -1.94 -19.26 0.18
CA ILE A 81 -0.87 -18.49 -0.47
C ILE A 81 -0.19 -19.43 -1.47
N VAL A 82 -0.31 -19.11 -2.77
CA VAL A 82 0.20 -19.93 -3.87
C VAL A 82 1.66 -19.56 -4.17
N GLN A 83 1.94 -18.26 -4.24
CA GLN A 83 3.26 -17.76 -4.66
C GLN A 83 3.53 -16.35 -4.14
N GLU A 84 4.76 -16.08 -3.68
CA GLU A 84 5.27 -14.72 -3.51
C GLU A 84 6.07 -14.34 -4.76
N ILE A 85 5.67 -13.28 -5.46
CA ILE A 85 6.37 -12.82 -6.66
C ILE A 85 7.52 -11.90 -6.20
N PRO A 86 8.77 -12.15 -6.66
CA PRO A 86 9.89 -11.27 -6.38
C PRO A 86 9.56 -9.83 -6.78
N ALA A 87 9.75 -8.89 -5.86
CA ALA A 87 9.48 -7.50 -6.20
C ALA A 87 10.63 -6.90 -7.00
N GLU A 88 10.29 -6.02 -7.92
CA GLU A 88 11.23 -5.08 -8.54
C GLU A 88 11.71 -4.06 -7.50
N GLU A 89 12.87 -3.43 -7.72
CA GLU A 89 13.53 -2.56 -6.72
C GLU A 89 12.62 -1.46 -6.13
N THR A 90 11.65 -0.98 -6.91
CA THR A 90 10.73 0.10 -6.53
C THR A 90 9.26 -0.29 -6.62
N GLY A 91 8.98 -1.55 -6.93
CA GLY A 91 7.63 -2.05 -7.17
C GLY A 91 6.92 -2.54 -5.89
N PRO A 92 5.57 -2.61 -5.90
CA PRO A 92 4.81 -3.19 -4.80
C PRO A 92 5.20 -4.66 -4.57
N ARG A 93 5.07 -5.15 -3.33
CA ARG A 93 5.14 -6.59 -3.07
C ARG A 93 3.90 -7.26 -3.66
N LYS A 94 4.08 -8.37 -4.37
CA LYS A 94 2.98 -9.09 -5.02
C LYS A 94 2.91 -10.52 -4.50
N ILE A 95 1.72 -10.97 -4.10
CA ILE A 95 1.50 -12.31 -3.55
C ILE A 95 0.24 -12.90 -4.18
N VAL A 96 0.36 -14.06 -4.82
CA VAL A 96 -0.74 -14.80 -5.42
C VAL A 96 -1.41 -15.66 -4.37
N VAL A 97 -2.74 -15.55 -4.29
CA VAL A 97 -3.57 -16.24 -3.31
C VAL A 97 -4.74 -16.90 -4.02
N LYS A 98 -5.00 -18.16 -3.69
CA LYS A 98 -6.25 -18.83 -4.04
C LYS A 98 -7.27 -18.58 -2.94
N LEU A 99 -8.37 -17.93 -3.29
CA LEU A 99 -9.50 -17.61 -2.40
C LEU A 99 -10.64 -18.59 -2.64
N THR A 100 -11.29 -19.04 -1.57
CA THR A 100 -12.48 -19.91 -1.64
C THR A 100 -13.63 -19.26 -0.88
N TYR A 101 -14.78 -19.12 -1.53
CA TYR A 101 -15.90 -18.34 -1.04
C TYR A 101 -17.02 -19.20 -0.43
N SER A 102 -17.85 -18.58 0.43
CA SER A 102 -18.99 -19.27 1.04
C SER A 102 -20.07 -19.66 0.03
N ALA A 103 -20.24 -18.88 -1.05
CA ALA A 103 -21.17 -19.17 -2.13
C ALA A 103 -20.72 -20.34 -3.04
N GLY A 104 -19.53 -20.90 -2.78
CA GLY A 104 -18.88 -21.88 -3.63
C GLY A 104 -17.94 -21.24 -4.65
N GLY A 105 -17.05 -22.07 -5.20
CA GLY A 105 -16.02 -21.64 -6.16
C GLY A 105 -14.74 -21.15 -5.50
N SER A 106 -13.67 -21.15 -6.29
CA SER A 106 -12.37 -20.60 -5.93
C SER A 106 -11.82 -19.75 -7.06
N VAL A 107 -11.08 -18.71 -6.72
CA VAL A 107 -10.40 -17.84 -7.68
C VAL A 107 -8.97 -17.59 -7.21
N GLU A 108 -8.03 -17.53 -8.14
CA GLU A 108 -6.70 -17.00 -7.87
C GLU A 108 -6.72 -15.49 -8.09
N ALA A 109 -6.15 -14.75 -7.13
CA ALA A 109 -6.03 -13.31 -7.17
C ALA A 109 -4.61 -12.91 -6.77
N THR A 110 -4.08 -11.86 -7.40
CA THR A 110 -2.82 -11.27 -6.97
C THR A 110 -3.09 -10.14 -5.99
N TYR A 111 -2.45 -10.15 -4.84
CA TYR A 111 -2.48 -9.08 -3.87
C TYR A 111 -1.22 -8.22 -3.95
N PHE A 112 -1.41 -6.90 -3.92
CA PHE A 112 -0.38 -5.88 -3.95
C PHE A 112 -0.27 -5.25 -2.56
N VAL A 113 0.91 -5.28 -1.96
CA VAL A 113 1.14 -4.76 -0.60
C VAL A 113 2.11 -3.58 -0.62
N VAL A 114 1.64 -2.44 -0.12
CA VAL A 114 2.32 -1.14 -0.16
C VAL A 114 2.03 -0.33 1.11
N GLY A 115 2.83 0.71 1.36
CA GLY A 115 2.63 1.64 2.46
C GLY A 115 3.59 1.43 3.62
N ILE A 116 3.51 2.35 4.60
CA ILE A 116 4.36 2.36 5.80
C ILE A 116 3.45 2.17 7.01
N ASP A 117 2.49 3.07 7.17
CA ASP A 117 1.40 3.01 8.15
C ASP A 117 0.26 3.94 7.67
N PRO A 118 -0.90 3.40 7.26
CA PRO A 118 -1.21 1.98 7.21
C PRO A 118 -0.44 1.24 6.11
N ILE A 119 -0.18 -0.04 6.33
CA ILE A 119 0.12 -1.00 5.26
C ILE A 119 -1.19 -1.33 4.56
N GLN A 120 -1.23 -1.11 3.26
CA GLN A 120 -2.39 -1.34 2.42
C GLN A 120 -2.21 -2.62 1.59
N VAL A 121 -3.23 -3.47 1.62
CA VAL A 121 -3.30 -4.74 0.89
C VAL A 121 -4.39 -4.61 -0.16
N PHE A 122 -4.00 -4.39 -1.41
CA PHE A 122 -4.92 -4.27 -2.54
C PHE A 122 -5.07 -5.59 -3.25
N ARG A 123 -6.30 -5.93 -3.67
CA ARG A 123 -6.48 -6.95 -4.69
C ARG A 123 -6.15 -6.40 -6.07
N ASP A 124 -5.66 -7.22 -6.99
CA ASP A 124 -5.27 -6.86 -8.36
C ASP A 124 -6.21 -5.88 -9.05
N LYS A 125 -7.48 -6.25 -9.21
CA LYS A 125 -8.50 -5.42 -9.86
C LYS A 125 -8.71 -4.05 -9.18
N ASP A 126 -8.48 -3.98 -7.87
CA ASP A 126 -8.62 -2.76 -7.09
C ASP A 126 -7.34 -1.92 -7.19
N TYR A 127 -6.16 -2.54 -7.17
CA TYR A 127 -4.89 -1.89 -7.41
C TYR A 127 -4.85 -1.22 -8.80
N GLU A 128 -5.24 -1.95 -9.85
CA GLU A 128 -5.34 -1.43 -11.21
C GLU A 128 -6.26 -0.21 -11.28
N ARG A 129 -7.43 -0.30 -10.62
CA ARG A 129 -8.38 0.81 -10.55
C ARG A 129 -7.80 2.04 -9.86
N TYR A 130 -7.06 1.86 -8.76
CA TYR A 130 -6.51 2.99 -8.00
C TYR A 130 -5.28 3.62 -8.65
N PHE A 131 -4.38 2.82 -9.24
CA PHE A 131 -3.06 3.28 -9.65
C PHE A 131 -2.85 3.28 -11.16
N GLU A 132 -3.47 2.36 -11.90
CA GLU A 132 -3.26 2.26 -13.35
C GLU A 132 -4.29 3.04 -14.18
N SER A 133 -5.48 3.31 -13.63
CA SER A 133 -6.47 4.20 -14.27
C SER A 133 -6.04 5.67 -14.37
N SER A 134 -4.92 6.03 -13.72
CA SER A 134 -4.38 7.39 -13.66
C SER A 134 -3.28 7.68 -14.69
N LYS A 135 -2.94 6.70 -15.53
CA LYS A 135 -2.02 6.82 -16.66
C LYS A 135 -2.78 7.00 -17.97
#